data_AF-A0A6I5X7U1-F1
#
_entry.id   AF-A0A6I5X7U1-F1
#
_cell.length_a   1.000
_cell.length_b   1.000
_cell.length_c   1.000
_cell.angle_alpha   90.00
_cell.angle_beta   90.00
_cell.angle_gamma   90.00
#
_symmetry.space_group_name_H-M   'P 1'
#
loop_
_entity.id
_entity.type
_entity.pdbx_description
1 polymer ?
#
loop_
_entity_poly.entity_id
_entity_poly.type
_entity_poly.pdbx_seq_one_letter_code
_entity_poly.pdbx_strand_id
1 'polypeptide(L)'
;MTRTTRPVSLPPEATQHTHAGAQAFAKFYLKQYSAAAHAGDASLMRGLARPECQGCNALVHLVEALERKQQHTDLDALAIHSAWIVPESTSARAVISVLAEETPKRIIDANGAVVANVKGARFDIRLTERWGPDGWAVSDLRLMR
;
A
#
# COMPACT_ATOMS: atom_id res chain seq x y z
N MET A 1 10.47 -9.71 23.89
CA MET A 1 10.73 -8.42 23.20
C MET A 1 9.42 -7.99 22.55
N THR A 2 8.72 -7.04 23.14
CA THR A 2 7.41 -6.58 22.66
C THR A 2 7.65 -5.57 21.53
N ARG A 3 7.35 -5.94 20.28
CA ARG A 3 7.39 -5.02 19.15
C ARG A 3 6.19 -4.07 19.29
N THR A 4 6.41 -2.90 19.89
CA THR A 4 5.40 -1.84 19.97
C THR A 4 5.03 -1.43 18.55
N THR A 5 3.93 -1.96 18.02
CA THR A 5 3.35 -1.52 16.74
C THR A 5 2.96 -0.07 16.91
N ARG A 6 3.79 0.86 16.41
CA ARG A 6 3.41 2.27 16.38
C ARG A 6 2.21 2.36 15.44
N PRO A 7 1.02 2.80 15.90
CA PRO A 7 -0.12 2.95 15.00
C PRO A 7 0.31 3.93 13.92
N VAL A 8 0.24 3.50 12.66
CA VAL A 8 0.57 4.37 11.54
C VAL A 8 -0.48 5.48 11.54
N SER A 9 -0.06 6.72 11.79
CA SER A 9 -0.98 7.84 11.82
C SER A 9 -1.51 8.10 10.42
N LEU A 10 -2.82 8.05 10.26
CA LEU A 10 -3.47 8.42 9.01
C LEU A 10 -3.23 9.91 8.71
N PRO A 11 -3.11 10.30 7.43
CA PRO A 11 -3.17 11.70 7.03
C PRO A 11 -4.49 12.34 7.49
N PRO A 12 -4.50 13.62 7.92
CA PRO A 12 -5.72 14.29 8.38
C PRO A 12 -6.87 14.26 7.36
N GLU A 13 -6.56 14.32 6.07
CA GLU A 13 -7.55 14.26 5.01
C GLU A 13 -8.17 12.85 4.92
N ALA A 14 -7.37 11.81 5.14
CA ALA A 14 -7.80 10.42 5.11
C ALA A 14 -8.70 10.03 6.28
N THR A 15 -8.89 10.90 7.28
CA THR A 15 -9.84 10.68 8.37
C THR A 15 -11.24 11.21 8.06
N GLN A 16 -11.48 11.71 6.85
CA GLN A 16 -12.76 12.32 6.46
C GLN A 16 -13.51 11.43 5.46
N HIS A 17 -14.83 11.29 5.65
CA HIS A 17 -15.72 10.58 4.71
C HIS A 17 -16.02 11.44 3.48
N THR A 18 -14.99 11.73 2.70
CA THR A 18 -15.07 12.52 1.47
C THR A 18 -14.27 11.88 0.36
N HIS A 19 -14.54 12.26 -0.89
CA HIS A 19 -13.74 11.85 -2.05
C HIS A 19 -12.25 12.22 -1.90
N ALA A 20 -11.97 13.42 -1.39
CA ALA A 20 -10.60 13.84 -1.11
C ALA A 20 -9.95 12.97 -0.03
N GLY A 21 -10.70 12.58 1.00
CA GLY A 21 -10.23 11.66 2.03
C GLY A 21 -9.92 10.27 1.50
N ALA A 22 -10.77 9.73 0.61
CA ALA A 22 -10.50 8.46 -0.06
C ALA A 22 -9.24 8.53 -0.95
N GLN A 23 -9.06 9.61 -1.71
CA GLN A 23 -7.82 9.81 -2.49
C GLN A 23 -6.58 9.91 -1.59
N ALA A 24 -6.68 10.56 -0.43
CA ALA A 24 -5.59 10.64 0.53
C ALA A 24 -5.28 9.26 1.14
N PHE A 25 -6.31 8.47 1.46
CA PHE A 25 -6.18 7.12 1.97
C PHE A 25 -5.55 6.16 0.94
N ALA A 26 -5.99 6.21 -0.33
CA ALA A 26 -5.40 5.44 -1.41
C ALA A 26 -3.88 5.64 -1.53
N LYS A 27 -3.45 6.92 -1.48
CA LYS A 27 -2.03 7.28 -1.54
C LYS A 27 -1.29 6.77 -0.32
N PHE A 28 -1.88 6.93 0.86
CA PHE A 28 -1.30 6.45 2.10
C PHE A 28 -1.13 4.93 2.09
N TYR A 29 -2.15 4.17 1.68
CA TYR A 29 -2.10 2.71 1.58
C TYR A 29 -0.93 2.22 0.71
N LEU A 30 -0.76 2.81 -0.47
CA LEU A 30 0.34 2.43 -1.38
C LEU A 30 1.72 2.81 -0.82
N LYS A 31 1.83 3.95 -0.14
CA LYS A 31 3.07 4.32 0.58
C LYS A 31 3.37 3.36 1.71
N GLN A 32 2.35 2.92 2.45
CA GLN A 32 2.51 1.92 3.50
C GLN A 32 3.00 0.59 2.96
N TYR A 33 2.55 0.17 1.77
CA TYR A 33 3.09 -1.02 1.13
C TYR A 33 4.58 -0.89 0.82
N SER A 34 4.98 0.23 0.20
CA SER A 34 6.38 0.46 -0.15
C SER A 34 7.27 0.57 1.11
N ALA A 35 6.80 1.27 2.14
CA ALA A 35 7.47 1.34 3.44
C ALA A 35 7.55 -0.03 4.14
N ALA A 36 6.52 -0.86 4.06
CA ALA A 36 6.49 -2.22 4.60
C ALA A 36 7.52 -3.12 3.91
N ALA A 37 7.64 -3.04 2.59
CA ALA A 37 8.65 -3.76 1.83
C ALA A 37 10.08 -3.29 2.14
N HIS A 38 10.28 -1.98 2.33
CA HIS A 38 11.57 -1.41 2.70
C HIS A 38 11.99 -1.73 4.14
N ALA A 39 11.03 -1.78 5.07
CA ALA A 39 11.27 -2.16 6.45
C ALA A 39 11.36 -3.70 6.65
N GLY A 40 10.87 -4.48 5.69
CA GLY A 40 10.65 -5.93 5.89
C GLY A 40 9.63 -6.21 6.99
N ASP A 41 8.60 -5.35 7.14
CA ASP A 41 7.61 -5.42 8.21
C ASP A 41 6.18 -5.30 7.66
N ALA A 42 5.49 -6.44 7.56
CA ALA A 42 4.11 -6.48 7.05
C ALA A 42 3.09 -5.84 8.00
N SER A 43 3.45 -5.59 9.27
CA SER A 43 2.52 -4.99 10.23
C SER A 43 2.15 -3.54 9.90
N LEU A 44 2.95 -2.86 9.07
CA LEU A 44 2.64 -1.52 8.55
C LEU A 44 1.41 -1.48 7.63
N MET A 45 0.95 -2.64 7.17
CA MET A 45 -0.23 -2.80 6.31
C MET A 45 -1.49 -3.24 7.08
N ARG A 46 -1.35 -3.57 8.37
CA ARG A 46 -2.44 -4.16 9.15
C ARG A 46 -3.60 -3.18 9.32
N GLY A 47 -4.82 -3.66 9.06
CA GLY A 47 -6.04 -2.88 9.23
C GLY A 47 -6.32 -1.85 8.13
N LEU A 48 -5.45 -1.72 7.13
CA LEU A 48 -5.65 -0.77 6.02
C LEU A 48 -6.52 -1.35 4.88
N ALA A 49 -6.68 -2.67 4.86
CA ALA A 49 -7.49 -3.39 3.89
C ALA A 49 -8.54 -4.25 4.57
N ARG A 50 -9.66 -4.42 3.90
CA ARG A 50 -10.70 -5.39 4.23
C ARG A 50 -10.21 -6.81 3.92
N PRO A 51 -10.64 -7.84 4.68
CA PRO A 51 -10.22 -9.22 4.46
C PRO A 51 -10.47 -9.76 3.05
N GLU A 52 -11.54 -9.31 2.40
CA GLU A 52 -11.92 -9.75 1.05
C GLU A 52 -11.01 -9.22 -0.07
N CYS A 53 -10.16 -8.22 0.18
CA CYS A 53 -9.33 -7.58 -0.85
C CYS A 53 -8.18 -8.50 -1.30
N GLN A 54 -8.39 -9.28 -2.37
CA GLN A 54 -7.39 -10.22 -2.87
C GLN A 54 -6.08 -9.55 -3.31
N GLY A 55 -6.17 -8.41 -4.00
CA GLY A 55 -4.99 -7.64 -4.40
C GLY A 55 -4.20 -7.12 -3.19
N CYS A 56 -4.89 -6.71 -2.13
CA CYS A 56 -4.26 -6.28 -0.88
C CYS A 56 -3.55 -7.44 -0.19
N ASN A 57 -4.21 -8.60 -0.09
CA ASN A 57 -3.65 -9.81 0.50
C ASN A 57 -2.39 -10.28 -0.26
N ALA A 58 -2.38 -10.16 -1.58
CA ALA A 58 -1.19 -10.46 -2.38
C ALA A 58 -0.01 -9.54 -2.03
N LEU A 59 -0.24 -8.23 -1.87
CA LEU A 59 0.81 -7.29 -1.44
C LEU A 59 1.31 -7.61 -0.03
N VAL A 60 0.41 -7.91 0.92
CA VAL A 60 0.79 -8.31 2.28
C VAL A 60 1.62 -9.58 2.26
N HIS A 61 1.21 -10.62 1.53
CA HIS A 61 1.97 -11.87 1.43
C HIS A 61 3.36 -11.68 0.82
N LEU A 62 3.54 -10.74 -0.12
CA LEU A 62 4.85 -10.39 -0.65
C LEU A 62 5.75 -9.83 0.45
N VAL A 63 5.25 -8.88 1.26
CA VAL A 63 6.02 -8.31 2.38
C VAL A 63 6.29 -9.36 3.46
N GLU A 64 5.32 -10.19 3.82
CA GLU A 64 5.53 -11.26 4.79
C GLU A 64 6.55 -12.29 4.30
N ALA A 65 6.64 -12.54 2.99
CA ALA A 65 7.66 -13.40 2.43
C ALA A 65 9.06 -12.80 2.57
N LEU A 66 9.19 -11.48 2.47
CA LEU A 66 10.44 -10.76 2.78
C LEU A 66 10.75 -10.87 4.29
N GLU A 67 9.79 -10.55 5.15
CA GLU A 67 9.93 -10.60 6.62
C GLU A 67 10.39 -11.99 7.10
N ARG A 68 9.75 -13.08 6.63
CA ARG A 68 10.12 -14.46 6.98
C ARG A 68 11.54 -14.84 6.55
N LYS A 69 12.05 -14.23 5.48
CA LYS A 69 13.40 -14.45 4.97
C LYS A 69 14.43 -13.47 5.55
N GLN A 70 14.01 -12.58 6.46
CA GLN A 70 14.81 -11.47 6.96
C GLN A 70 15.36 -10.62 5.81
N GLN A 71 14.54 -10.42 4.78
CA GLN A 71 14.83 -9.63 3.59
C GLN A 71 14.01 -8.34 3.60
N HIS A 72 14.50 -7.35 2.87
CA HIS A 72 13.79 -6.10 2.64
C HIS A 72 14.28 -5.45 1.34
N THR A 73 13.55 -4.46 0.85
CA THR A 73 14.02 -3.66 -0.28
C THR A 73 15.03 -2.63 0.20
N ASP A 74 16.06 -2.35 -0.58
CA ASP A 74 17.11 -1.39 -0.21
C ASP A 74 16.66 0.08 -0.26
N LEU A 75 15.52 0.36 -0.89
CA LEU A 75 14.88 1.67 -0.89
C LEU A 75 13.35 1.58 -0.85
N ASP A 76 12.73 2.66 -0.37
CA ASP A 76 11.32 2.97 -0.57
C ASP A 76 11.13 3.52 -2.00
N ALA A 77 10.63 2.67 -2.90
CA ALA A 77 10.77 2.87 -4.34
C ALA A 77 9.53 3.37 -5.07
N LEU A 78 8.39 3.48 -4.39
CA LEU A 78 7.12 3.80 -5.01
C LEU A 78 6.83 5.31 -4.97
N ALA A 79 6.91 5.96 -6.12
CA ALA A 79 6.46 7.32 -6.33
C ALA A 79 5.00 7.34 -6.79
N ILE A 80 4.18 8.21 -6.19
CA ILE A 80 2.79 8.44 -6.62
C ILE A 80 2.76 9.74 -7.41
N HIS A 81 2.45 9.65 -8.70
CA HIS A 81 2.41 10.81 -9.60
C HIS A 81 1.06 11.51 -9.55
N SER A 82 -0.04 10.75 -9.55
CA SER A 82 -1.39 11.29 -9.49
C SER A 82 -2.37 10.28 -8.92
N ALA A 83 -3.46 10.77 -8.34
CA ALA A 83 -4.59 9.95 -7.90
C ALA A 83 -5.89 10.72 -8.09
N TRP A 84 -6.89 10.08 -8.69
CA TRP A 84 -8.18 10.70 -8.99
C TRP A 84 -9.34 9.75 -8.76
N ILE A 85 -10.46 10.31 -8.35
CA ILE A 85 -11.73 9.61 -8.24
C ILE A 85 -12.23 9.30 -9.66
N VAL A 86 -12.63 8.06 -9.90
CA VAL A 86 -13.24 7.67 -11.18
C VAL A 86 -14.77 7.81 -11.13
N PRO A 87 -15.43 8.00 -12.29
CA PRO A 87 -16.87 8.31 -12.35
C PRO A 87 -17.78 7.27 -11.72
N GLU A 88 -17.34 6.01 -11.59
CA GLU A 88 -18.14 4.93 -10.99
C GLU A 88 -18.22 5.00 -9.45
N SER A 89 -17.54 5.98 -8.84
CA SER A 89 -17.54 6.19 -7.40
C SER A 89 -18.91 6.64 -6.88
N THR A 90 -19.25 6.20 -5.67
CA THR A 90 -20.45 6.62 -4.95
C THR A 90 -20.06 7.05 -3.53
N SER A 91 -21.00 7.67 -2.81
CA SER A 91 -20.79 8.06 -1.40
C SER A 91 -20.45 6.87 -0.48
N ALA A 92 -20.93 5.68 -0.80
CA ALA A 92 -20.66 4.45 -0.04
C ALA A 92 -19.41 3.70 -0.51
N ARG A 93 -18.89 4.01 -1.71
CA ARG A 93 -17.82 3.27 -2.38
C ARG A 93 -17.00 4.22 -3.25
N ALA A 94 -15.83 4.61 -2.76
CA ALA A 94 -14.90 5.39 -3.55
C ALA A 94 -14.07 4.46 -4.44
N VAL A 95 -13.88 4.84 -5.71
CA VAL A 95 -12.97 4.15 -6.62
C VAL A 95 -11.92 5.16 -7.09
N ILE A 96 -10.66 4.84 -6.87
CA ILE A 96 -9.52 5.71 -7.11
C ILE A 96 -8.63 5.04 -8.15
N SER A 97 -8.29 5.75 -9.23
CA SER A 97 -7.13 5.39 -10.06
C SER A 97 -5.91 6.14 -9.55
N VAL A 98 -4.79 5.45 -9.45
CA VAL A 98 -3.51 5.99 -9.02
C VAL A 98 -2.47 5.66 -10.08
N LEU A 99 -1.82 6.70 -10.61
CA LEU A 99 -0.62 6.52 -11.41
C LEU A 99 0.59 6.51 -10.48
N ALA A 100 1.29 5.38 -10.44
CA ALA A 100 2.47 5.18 -9.63
C ALA A 100 3.65 4.70 -10.48
N GLU A 101 4.85 4.97 -10.01
CA GLU A 101 6.09 4.49 -10.61
C GLU A 101 6.96 3.90 -9.52
N GLU A 102 7.36 2.66 -9.72
CA GLU A 102 8.35 2.00 -8.91
C GLU A 102 9.70 2.12 -9.58
N THR A 103 10.66 2.75 -8.89
CA THR A 103 12.04 2.84 -9.34
C THR A 103 12.73 1.46 -9.20
N PRO A 104 13.67 1.09 -10.09
CA PRO A 104 14.47 -0.12 -9.91
C PRO A 104 15.08 -0.19 -8.52
N LYS A 105 15.03 -1.36 -7.89
CA LYS A 105 15.47 -1.59 -6.51
C LYS A 105 16.06 -2.98 -6.33
N ARG A 106 16.71 -3.20 -5.20
CA ARG A 106 17.28 -4.50 -4.83
C ARG A 106 16.52 -5.05 -3.64
N ILE A 107 16.47 -6.38 -3.56
CA ILE A 107 16.11 -7.08 -2.34
C ILE A 107 17.43 -7.48 -1.68
N ILE A 108 17.59 -7.11 -0.41
CA ILE A 108 18.77 -7.41 0.40
C ILE A 108 18.39 -8.27 1.61
N ASP A 109 19.29 -9.14 2.04
CA ASP A 109 19.14 -9.93 3.26
C ASP A 109 19.60 -9.16 4.51
N ALA A 110 19.54 -9.80 5.66
CA ALA A 110 19.94 -9.23 6.95
C ALA A 110 21.44 -8.83 7.03
N ASN A 111 22.29 -9.38 6.16
CA ASN A 111 23.72 -9.04 6.08
C ASN A 111 24.00 -7.95 5.04
N GLY A 112 22.98 -7.43 4.37
CA GLY A 112 23.10 -6.46 3.28
C GLY A 112 23.49 -7.09 1.94
N ALA A 113 23.49 -8.42 1.81
CA ALA A 113 23.79 -9.08 0.55
C ALA A 113 22.59 -8.96 -0.41
N VAL A 114 22.85 -8.63 -1.67
CA VAL A 114 21.81 -8.54 -2.70
C VAL A 114 21.37 -9.95 -3.11
N VAL A 115 20.09 -10.26 -2.89
CA VAL A 115 19.50 -11.56 -3.24
C VAL A 115 18.66 -11.52 -4.51
N ALA A 116 18.18 -10.34 -4.90
CA ALA A 116 17.44 -10.14 -6.15
C ALA A 116 17.47 -8.69 -6.61
N ASN A 117 17.25 -8.48 -7.92
CA ASN A 117 17.06 -7.18 -8.52
C ASN A 117 15.62 -7.06 -9.05
N VAL A 118 14.97 -5.93 -8.78
CA VAL A 118 13.63 -5.60 -9.24
C VAL A 118 13.76 -4.46 -10.26
N LYS A 119 13.24 -4.66 -11.47
CA LYS A 119 13.42 -3.73 -12.60
C LYS A 119 12.68 -2.39 -12.43
N GLY A 120 11.74 -2.28 -11.50
CA GLY A 120 10.79 -1.16 -11.46
C GLY A 120 9.79 -1.22 -12.62
N ALA A 121 8.73 -0.43 -12.52
CA ALA A 121 7.69 -0.31 -13.54
C ALA A 121 6.77 0.88 -13.25
N ARG A 122 5.99 1.29 -14.25
CA ARG A 122 4.85 2.19 -14.06
C ARG A 122 3.57 1.38 -13.92
N PHE A 123 2.68 1.86 -13.07
CA PHE A 123 1.41 1.20 -12.75
C PHE A 123 0.27 2.21 -12.80
N ASP A 124 -0.82 1.85 -13.46
CA ASP A 124 -2.15 2.39 -13.16
C ASP A 124 -2.81 1.41 -12.20
N ILE A 125 -3.05 1.85 -10.97
CA ILE A 125 -3.59 1.04 -9.88
C ILE A 125 -5.00 1.52 -9.59
N ARG A 126 -5.97 0.62 -9.65
CA ARG A 126 -7.33 0.90 -9.20
C ARG A 126 -7.56 0.36 -7.81
N LEU A 127 -7.91 1.25 -6.88
CA LEU A 127 -8.33 0.90 -5.52
C LEU A 127 -9.82 1.18 -5.36
N THR A 128 -10.56 0.23 -4.80
CA THR A 128 -11.93 0.44 -4.33
C THR A 128 -11.92 0.50 -2.81
N GLU A 129 -12.45 1.56 -2.25
CA GLU A 129 -12.46 1.82 -0.81
C GLU A 129 -13.88 1.88 -0.27
N ARG A 130 -14.04 1.45 0.98
CA ARG A 130 -15.30 1.54 1.71
C ARG A 130 -15.08 2.27 3.03
N TRP A 131 -16.01 3.15 3.35
CA TRP A 131 -16.06 3.78 4.67
C TRP A 131 -16.65 2.82 5.70
N GLY A 132 -16.10 2.81 6.91
CA GLY A 132 -16.56 2.01 8.05
C GLY A 132 -16.34 2.73 9.38
N PRO A 133 -16.60 2.06 10.52
CA PRO A 133 -16.44 2.65 11.85
C PRO A 133 -15.02 3.19 12.13
N ASP A 134 -14.01 2.53 11.58
CA ASP A 134 -12.58 2.89 11.76
C ASP A 134 -12.05 3.78 10.62
N GLY A 135 -12.93 4.27 9.72
CA GLY A 135 -12.58 5.09 8.57
C GLY A 135 -12.52 4.32 7.24
N TRP A 136 -11.68 4.78 6.31
CA TRP A 136 -11.47 4.14 5.02
C TRP A 136 -10.74 2.80 5.16
N ALA A 137 -11.14 1.82 4.35
CA ALA A 137 -10.40 0.58 4.15
C ALA A 137 -10.47 0.15 2.68
N VAL A 138 -9.34 -0.34 2.15
CA VAL A 138 -9.28 -0.86 0.76
C VAL A 138 -10.02 -2.20 0.69
N SER A 139 -10.97 -2.31 -0.24
CA SER A 139 -11.80 -3.50 -0.45
C SER A 139 -11.50 -4.25 -1.75
N ASP A 140 -10.86 -3.59 -2.72
CA ASP A 140 -10.38 -4.21 -3.96
C ASP A 140 -9.16 -3.41 -4.45
N LEU A 141 -8.16 -4.10 -5.01
CA LEU A 141 -6.96 -3.50 -5.59
C LEU A 141 -6.61 -4.26 -6.87
N ARG A 142 -6.44 -3.54 -7.97
CA ARG A 142 -6.09 -4.11 -9.29
C ARG A 142 -5.07 -3.26 -10.02
N LEU A 143 -4.19 -3.93 -10.76
CA LEU A 143 -3.41 -3.27 -11.81
C LEU A 143 -4.26 -3.16 -13.07
N MET A 144 -4.34 -1.95 -13.61
CA MET A 144 -4.96 -1.68 -14.90
C MET A 144 -3.92 -1.91 -16.00
N ARG A 145 -4.35 -2.52 -17.10
CA ARG A 145 -3.51 -2.77 -18.27
C ARG A 145 -3.41 -1.55 -19.16
#